data_AF-A0AAJ1JQM6-F1
#
_entry.id   AF-A0AAJ1JQM6-F1
#
_cell.length_a   1.000
_cell.length_b   1.000
_cell.length_c   1.000
_cell.angle_alpha   90.00
_cell.angle_beta   90.00
_cell.angle_gamma   90.00
#
_symmetry.space_group_name_H-M   'P 1'
#
loop_
_entity.id
_entity.type
_entity.pdbx_description
1 polymer ?
#
loop_
_entity_poly.entity_id
_entity_poly.type
_entity_poly.pdbx_seq_one_letter_code
_entity_poly.pdbx_strand_id
1 'polypeptide(L)' 'MKKNDVISYFGGVGKTAKALNISHASVSGWDEIIPKGRAFEIQALTKGDLKVDQSLYEKRSHSAA' A
#
# COMPACT_ATOMS: atom_id res chain seq x y z
N MET A 1 4.12 3.24 0.42
CA MET A 1 3.74 2.94 -0.98
C MET A 1 2.48 3.72 -1.31
N LYS A 2 2.41 4.36 -2.49
CA LYS A 2 1.23 5.14 -2.87
C LYS A 2 0.10 4.27 -3.40
N LYS A 3 -1.14 4.63 -3.08
CA LYS A 3 -2.35 3.95 -3.55
C LYS A 3 -2.45 3.91 -5.08
N ASN A 4 -2.14 5.02 -5.74
CA ASN A 4 -2.24 5.13 -7.20
C ASN A 4 -1.29 4.19 -7.93
N ASP A 5 -0.07 3.99 -7.41
CA ASP A 5 0.90 3.07 -8.00
C ASP A 5 0.39 1.63 -7.95
N VAL A 6 -0.19 1.24 -6.81
CA VAL A 6 -0.78 -0.08 -6.62
C VAL A 6 -1.97 -0.29 -7.55
N ILE A 7 -2.90 0.66 -7.60
CA ILE A 7 -4.08 0.58 -8.46
C ILE A 7 -3.66 0.50 -9.93
N SER A 8 -2.67 1.28 -10.34
CA SER A 8 -2.15 1.27 -11.71
C SER A 8 -1.50 -0.07 -12.05
N TYR A 9 -0.69 -0.62 -11.15
CA TYR A 9 -0.03 -1.91 -11.33
C TYR A 9 -1.03 -3.06 -11.49
N PHE A 10 -2.02 -3.17 -10.59
CA PHE A 10 -3.03 -4.23 -10.66
C PHE A 10 -4.12 -3.96 -11.70
N GLY A 11 -4.22 -2.73 -12.23
CA GLY A 11 -5.19 -2.33 -13.25
C GLY A 11 -6.59 -2.04 -12.70
N GLY A 12 -6.68 -1.49 -11.49
CA GLY A 12 -7.92 -1.01 -10.88
C GLY A 12 -8.17 -1.50 -9.46
N VAL A 13 -8.99 -0.76 -8.71
CA VAL A 13 -9.36 -1.05 -7.29
C VAL A 13 -9.88 -2.48 -7.12
N GLY A 14 -10.77 -2.94 -8.01
CA GLY A 14 -11.33 -4.30 -7.94
C GLY A 14 -10.30 -5.40 -8.19
N LYS A 15 -9.31 -5.16 -9.05
CA LYS A 15 -8.22 -6.12 -9.28
C LYS A 15 -7.24 -6.15 -8.11
N THR A 16 -6.92 -5.00 -7.54
CA THR A 16 -6.14 -4.89 -6.30
C THR A 16 -6.82 -5.64 -5.15
N ALA A 17 -8.13 -5.46 -4.96
CA ALA A 17 -8.90 -6.13 -3.93
C ALA A 17 -8.87 -7.66 -4.08
N LYS A 18 -9.03 -8.16 -5.31
CA LYS A 18 -8.91 -9.58 -5.64
C LYS A 18 -7.50 -10.11 -5.37
N ALA A 19 -6.46 -9.38 -5.78
CA ALA A 19 -5.06 -9.78 -5.57
C ALA A 19 -4.69 -9.91 -4.09
N LEU A 20 -5.29 -9.07 -3.23
CA LEU A 20 -5.07 -9.08 -1.78
C LEU A 20 -6.11 -9.88 -1.00
N ASN A 21 -7.07 -10.50 -1.69
CA ASN A 21 -8.20 -11.21 -1.09
C ASN A 21 -8.94 -10.38 -0.02
N ILE A 22 -9.26 -9.12 -0.36
CA ILE A 22 -10.01 -8.20 0.50
C ILE A 22 -11.21 -7.59 -0.23
N SER A 23 -12.05 -6.87 0.50
CA SER A 23 -13.19 -6.16 -0.10
C SER A 23 -12.74 -4.97 -0.96
N HIS A 24 -13.53 -4.65 -1.98
CA HIS A 24 -13.35 -3.43 -2.80
C HIS A 24 -13.37 -2.14 -1.94
N ALA A 25 -14.24 -2.10 -0.93
CA ALA A 25 -14.35 -0.98 0.00
C ALA A 25 -13.05 -0.76 0.80
N SER A 26 -12.36 -1.85 1.18
CA SER A 26 -11.06 -1.76 1.89
C SER A 26 -9.99 -1.04 1.06
N VAL A 27 -9.90 -1.32 -0.24
CA VAL A 27 -8.94 -0.64 -1.13
C VAL A 27 -9.38 0.80 -1.39
N SER A 28 -10.69 1.02 -1.57
CA SER A 28 -11.26 2.36 -1.81
C SER A 28 -10.99 3.29 -0.63
N GLY A 29 -11.03 2.78 0.60
CA GLY A 29 -10.81 3.52 1.83
C GLY A 29 -9.33 3.79 2.21
N TRP A 30 -8.35 3.34 1.42
CA TRP A 30 -6.96 3.72 1.67
C TRP A 30 -6.72 5.20 1.41
N ASP A 31 -5.87 5.81 2.23
CA ASP A 31 -5.28 7.14 2.02
C ASP A 31 -4.30 7.15 0.82
N GLU A 32 -3.68 8.30 0.54
CA GLU A 32 -2.63 8.39 -0.48
C GLU A 32 -1.52 7.36 -0.21
N ILE A 33 -1.11 7.23 1.05
CA ILE A 33 -0.17 6.23 1.52
C ILE A 33 -0.96 5.05 2.09
N ILE A 34 -0.83 3.88 1.45
CA ILE A 34 -1.53 2.68 1.90
C ILE A 34 -0.98 2.19 3.25
N PRO A 35 -1.75 1.45 4.06
CA PRO A 35 -1.24 0.91 5.33
C PRO A 35 0.05 0.09 5.18
N LYS A 36 0.98 0.24 6.14
CA LYS A 36 2.32 -0.40 6.11
C LYS A 36 2.26 -1.90 5.83
N GLY A 37 1.40 -2.62 6.54
CA GLY A 37 1.23 -4.07 6.36
C GLY A 37 0.83 -4.44 4.93
N ARG A 38 -0.11 -3.68 4.34
CA ARG A 38 -0.54 -3.89 2.94
C ARG A 38 0.57 -3.63 1.95
N ALA A 39 1.41 -2.62 2.19
CA ALA A 39 2.56 -2.36 1.34
C ALA A 39 3.53 -3.54 1.30
N PHE A 40 3.81 -4.18 2.44
CA PHE A 40 4.68 -5.37 2.47
C PHE A 40 4.02 -6.60 1.84
N GLU A 41 2.72 -6.83 2.07
CA GLU A 41 1.96 -7.87 1.37
C GLU A 41 2.05 -7.70 -0.15
N ILE A 42 1.83 -6.48 -0.64
CA ILE A 42 1.92 -6.16 -2.08
C ILE A 42 3.33 -6.37 -2.60
N GLN A 43 4.37 -5.95 -1.88
CA GLN A 43 5.75 -6.18 -2.30
C GLN A 43 6.05 -7.67 -2.47
N ALA A 44 5.58 -8.51 -1.54
CA ALA A 44 5.75 -9.96 -1.64
C ALA A 44 4.98 -10.54 -2.83
N LEU A 45 3.73 -10.13 -3.04
CA LEU A 45 2.90 -10.58 -4.16
C LEU A 45 3.45 -10.17 -5.53
N THR A 46 4.03 -8.98 -5.61
CA THR A 46 4.64 -8.43 -6.82
C THR A 46 6.10 -8.83 -7.00
N LYS A 47 6.62 -9.72 -6.15
CA LYS A 47 8.02 -10.18 -6.18
C LYS A 47 9.05 -9.04 -6.20
N GLY A 48 8.71 -7.90 -5.61
CA GLY A 48 9.58 -6.73 -5.52
C GLY A 48 9.43 -5.71 -6.66
N ASP A 49 8.48 -5.86 -7.59
CA ASP A 49 8.19 -4.84 -8.60
C ASP A 49 7.66 -3.55 -7.95
N LEU A 50 6.80 -3.68 -6.93
CA LEU A 50 6.41 -2.59 -6.07
C LEU A 50 7.16 -2.67 -4.74
N LYS A 51 8.09 -1.74 -4.52
CA LYS A 51 8.92 -1.70 -3.31
C LYS A 51 8.33 -0.80 -2.23
N VAL A 52 8.41 -1.25 -0.99
CA VAL A 52 8.02 -0.46 0.18
C VAL A 52 9.13 0.52 0.52
N ASP A 53 8.84 1.81 0.37
CA ASP A 53 9.60 2.85 1.04
C ASP A 53 9.17 2.93 2.52
N GLN A 54 10.08 2.56 3.41
CA GLN A 54 9.84 2.52 4.85
C GLN A 54 9.75 3.92 5.45
N SER A 55 10.41 4.93 4.85
CA SER A 55 10.42 6.31 5.36
C SER A 55 9.02 6.92 5.42
N LEU A 56 8.11 6.45 4.56
CA LEU A 56 6.70 6.86 4.52
C LEU A 56 5.90 6.44 5.77
N TYR A 57 6.44 5.52 6.58
CA TYR A 57 5.78 4.95 7.76
C TYR A 57 6.50 5.24 9.06
N GLU A 58 7.64 5.92 9.00
CA GLU A 58 8.34 6.35 10.19
C GLU A 58 7.48 7.41 10.87
N LYS A 59 7.04 7.12 12.11
CA LYS A 59 6.49 8.18 12.95
C LYS A 59 7.63 9.15 13.22
N ARG A 60 7.50 10.41 12.78
CA ARG A 60 8.35 11.49 13.29
C ARG A 60 8.17 11.51 14.81
N SER A 61 9.11 10.90 15.53
CA SER A 61 9.31 11.20 16.94
C SER A 61 9.79 12.64 16.99
N HIS A 62 8.88 13.58 17.20
CA HIS A 62 9.26 14.90 17.72
C HIS A 62 9.75 14.68 19.14
N SER A 63 11.04 14.34 19.29
CA SER A 63 11.77 14.68 20.50
C SER A 63 11.98 16.19 20.45
N ALA A 64 11.02 16.93 21.01
CA ALA A 64 11.26 18.30 21.42
C ALA A 64 12.25 18.25 22.59
N ALA A 65 13.47 18.72 22.33
CA ALA A 65 14.47 19.04 23.34
C ALA A 65 14.14 20.39 24.00
#